data_AF-A0AAE5WU19-F1
#
_entry.id   AF-A0AAE5WU19-F1
#
_cell.length_a   1.000
_cell.length_b   1.000
_cell.length_c   1.000
_cell.angle_alpha   90.00
_cell.angle_beta   90.00
_cell.angle_gamma   90.00
#
_symmetry.space_group_name_H-M   'P 1'
#
loop_
_entity.id
_entity.type
_entity.pdbx_description
1 polymer ?
#
loop_
_entity_poly.entity_id
_entity_poly.type
_entity_poly.pdbx_seq_one_letter_code
_entity_poly.pdbx_strand_id
1 'polypeptide(L)' 'MTRFAAVAEQEFASALVTMTNDELFELMADLEACGEADWPADEVFAKIVLIESAIERRFPGQMMRPFKQWQGRSHRLVMR' A
#
# COMPACT_ATOMS: atom_id res chain seq x y z
N MET A 1 17.27 -15.22 -5.37
CA MET A 1 15.95 -14.60 -5.57
C MET A 1 15.78 -14.30 -7.04
N THR A 2 14.69 -14.77 -7.61
CA THR A 2 14.47 -14.98 -9.05
C THR A 2 14.20 -13.65 -9.76
N ARG A 3 14.80 -13.46 -10.94
CA ARG A 3 14.63 -12.25 -11.79
C ARG A 3 13.16 -11.86 -12.02
N PHE A 4 12.25 -12.84 -12.02
CA PHE A 4 10.82 -12.64 -12.20
C PHE A 4 10.15 -11.86 -11.05
N ALA A 5 10.55 -12.09 -9.79
CA ALA A 5 10.01 -11.34 -8.65
C ALA A 5 10.39 -9.87 -8.72
N ALA A 6 11.65 -9.58 -9.08
CA ALA A 6 12.13 -8.21 -9.25
C ALA A 6 11.46 -7.47 -10.42
N VAL A 7 11.00 -8.17 -11.46
CA VAL A 7 10.21 -7.57 -12.54
C VAL A 7 8.80 -7.24 -12.03
N ALA A 8 8.16 -8.17 -11.32
CA ALA A 8 6.83 -7.96 -10.73
C ALA A 8 6.81 -6.78 -9.74
N GLU A 9 7.83 -6.65 -8.89
CA GLU A 9 7.96 -5.52 -7.95
C GLU A 9 8.13 -4.17 -8.67
N GLN A 10 8.87 -4.14 -9.79
CA GLN A 10 9.07 -2.91 -10.59
C GLN A 10 7.80 -2.52 -11.35
N GLU A 11 7.07 -3.48 -11.90
CA GLU A 11 5.77 -3.24 -12.53
C GLU A 11 4.77 -2.71 -11.51
N PHE A 12 4.73 -3.32 -10.33
CA PHE A 12 3.90 -2.85 -9.22
C PHE A 12 4.28 -1.43 -8.80
N ALA A 13 5.56 -1.15 -8.54
CA ALA A 13 6.03 0.18 -8.20
C ALA A 13 5.70 1.24 -9.27
N SER A 14 5.71 0.84 -10.54
CA SER A 14 5.32 1.72 -11.66
C SER A 14 3.82 2.01 -11.66
N ALA A 15 2.98 1.00 -11.38
CA ALA A 15 1.54 1.19 -11.23
C ALA A 15 1.22 2.16 -10.08
N LEU A 16 1.92 2.04 -8.95
CA LEU A 16 1.76 2.95 -7.81
C LEU A 16 2.02 4.41 -8.17
N VAL A 17 2.84 4.74 -9.19
CA VAL A 17 3.08 6.15 -9.58
C VAL A 17 1.82 6.78 -10.19
N THR A 18 0.99 5.97 -10.86
CA THR A 18 -0.20 6.45 -11.57
C THR A 18 -1.45 6.53 -10.68
N MET A 19 -1.45 5.86 -9.53
CA MET A 19 -2.55 5.87 -8.58
C MET A 19 -2.72 7.24 -7.91
N THR A 20 -3.95 7.61 -7.61
CA THR A 20 -4.25 8.72 -6.69
C THR A 20 -3.85 8.39 -5.26
N ASN A 21 -3.94 9.37 -4.35
CA ASN A 21 -3.66 9.13 -2.94
C ASN A 21 -4.70 8.21 -2.30
N ASP A 22 -5.97 8.37 -2.64
CA ASP A 22 -7.04 7.55 -2.08
C ASP A 22 -6.92 6.09 -2.56
N GLU A 23 -6.69 5.85 -3.85
CA GLU A 23 -6.46 4.49 -4.39
C GLU A 23 -5.24 3.81 -3.74
N LEU A 24 -4.16 4.57 -3.51
CA LEU A 24 -2.98 4.05 -2.82
C LEU A 24 -3.29 3.65 -1.36
N PHE A 25 -4.12 4.45 -0.68
CA PHE A 25 -4.52 4.18 0.70
C PHE A 25 -5.53 3.03 0.81
N GLU A 26 -6.47 2.90 -0.13
CA GLU A 26 -7.37 1.75 -0.23
C GLU A 26 -6.57 0.46 -0.43
N LEU A 27 -5.62 0.46 -1.37
CA LEU A 27 -4.76 -0.70 -1.60
C LEU A 27 -3.94 -1.10 -0.36
N MET A 28 -3.41 -0.12 0.39
CA MET A 28 -2.73 -0.38 1.66
C MET A 28 -3.67 -1.03 2.68
N ALA A 29 -4.90 -0.51 2.79
CA ALA A 29 -5.89 -1.04 3.73
C ALA A 29 -6.32 -2.47 3.36
N ASP A 30 -6.49 -2.75 2.06
CA ASP A 30 -6.81 -4.09 1.57
C ASP A 30 -5.68 -5.08 1.85
N LEU A 31 -4.42 -4.66 1.69
CA LEU A 31 -3.25 -5.48 2.03
C LEU A 31 -3.10 -5.70 3.54
N GLU A 32 -3.34 -4.68 4.37
CA GLU A 32 -3.38 -4.83 5.84
C GLU A 32 -4.52 -5.76 6.27
N ALA A 33 -5.67 -5.76 5.57
CA ALA A 33 -6.82 -6.60 5.86
C ALA A 33 -6.71 -8.04 5.32
N CYS A 34 -6.01 -8.24 4.20
CA CYS A 34 -5.80 -9.56 3.56
C CYS A 34 -4.87 -10.50 4.34
N GLY A 35 -4.51 -10.17 5.59
CA GLY A 35 -3.46 -10.82 6.38
C GLY A 35 -3.56 -12.34 6.62
N GLU A 36 -4.51 -13.09 6.07
CA GLU A 36 -4.65 -14.52 6.35
C GLU A 36 -5.08 -15.49 5.21
N ALA A 37 -5.53 -15.07 4.01
CA ALA A 37 -6.23 -16.02 3.12
C ALA A 37 -5.63 -16.31 1.73
N ASP A 38 -5.15 -15.32 0.96
CA ASP A 38 -4.96 -15.52 -0.49
C ASP A 38 -3.57 -15.21 -1.06
N TRP A 39 -2.65 -14.62 -0.29
CA TRP A 39 -1.30 -14.31 -0.79
C TRP A 39 -0.15 -14.84 0.08
N PRO A 40 0.99 -15.22 -0.55
CA PRO A 40 2.21 -15.52 0.19
C PRO A 40 2.60 -14.32 1.08
N ALA A 41 2.87 -14.58 2.36
CA ALA A 41 3.20 -13.52 3.33
C ALA A 41 4.37 -12.64 2.86
N ASP A 42 5.38 -13.23 2.20
CA ASP A 42 6.53 -12.50 1.65
C ASP A 42 6.14 -11.52 0.54
N GLU A 43 5.15 -11.88 -0.28
CA GLU A 43 4.66 -11.02 -1.37
C GLU A 43 3.81 -9.86 -0.83
N VAL A 44 2.96 -10.14 0.17
CA VAL A 44 2.21 -9.10 0.89
C VAL A 44 3.17 -8.12 1.56
N PHE A 45 4.19 -8.62 2.24
CA PHE A 45 5.19 -7.78 2.88
C PHE A 45 5.95 -6.91 1.87
N ALA A 46 6.40 -7.48 0.74
CA ALA A 46 7.06 -6.73 -0.32
C ALA A 46 6.17 -5.61 -0.89
N LYS A 47 4.88 -5.89 -1.13
CA LYS A 47 3.91 -4.90 -1.61
C LYS A 47 3.66 -3.79 -0.59
N ILE A 48 3.55 -4.12 0.69
CA ILE A 48 3.42 -3.13 1.78
C ILE A 48 4.63 -2.18 1.77
N VAL A 49 5.86 -2.71 1.74
CA VAL A 49 7.08 -1.88 1.71
C VAL A 49 7.12 -0.94 0.50
N LEU A 50 6.67 -1.41 -0.67
CA LEU A 50 6.59 -0.59 -1.88
C LEU A 50 5.54 0.52 -1.77
N ILE A 51 4.40 0.24 -1.14
CA ILE A 51 3.36 1.25 -0.88
C ILE A 51 3.83 2.26 0.15
N GLU A 52 4.44 1.83 1.26
CA GLU A 52 5.04 2.74 2.26
C GLU A 52 6.06 3.68 1.61
N SER A 53 6.90 3.15 0.72
CA SER A 53 7.86 3.93 -0.08
C SER A 53 7.18 4.89 -1.05
N ALA A 54 6.02 4.53 -1.62
CA ALA A 54 5.23 5.42 -2.46
C ALA A 54 4.56 6.53 -1.64
N ILE A 55 4.08 6.24 -0.42
CA ILE A 55 3.53 7.23 0.50
C ILE A 55 4.61 8.24 0.90
N GLU A 56 5.79 7.79 1.31
CA GLU A 56 6.89 8.67 1.71
C GLU A 56 7.35 9.57 0.56
N ARG A 57 7.37 9.07 -0.69
CA ARG A 57 7.69 9.89 -1.87
C ARG A 57 6.66 10.98 -2.15
N ARG A 58 5.37 10.73 -1.87
CA ARG A 58 4.28 11.69 -2.06
C ARG A 58 4.15 12.67 -0.90
N PHE A 59 4.51 12.24 0.31
CA PHE A 59 4.42 13.02 1.53
C PHE A 59 5.74 12.96 2.33
N PRO A 60 6.82 13.60 1.84
CA PRO A 60 8.13 13.48 2.46
C PRO A 60 8.14 13.90 3.94
N GLY A 61 8.74 13.07 4.79
CA GLY A 61 8.87 13.28 6.23
C GLY A 61 7.59 13.03 7.03
N GLN A 62 6.50 12.58 6.39
CA GLN A 62 5.24 12.28 7.07
C GLN A 62 5.06 10.80 7.37
N MET A 63 5.86 9.90 6.79
CA MET A 63 5.74 8.45 6.97
C MET A 63 4.27 8.00 6.76
N MET A 64 3.76 7.11 7.61
CA MET A 64 2.39 6.58 7.54
C MET A 64 1.30 7.53 8.08
N ARG A 65 1.64 8.76 8.48
CA ARG A 65 0.66 9.71 9.03
C ARG A 65 -0.50 10.04 8.07
N PRO A 66 -0.27 10.28 6.76
CA PRO A 66 -1.36 10.56 5.82
C PRO A 66 -2.34 9.40 5.69
N PHE A 67 -1.83 8.17 5.64
CA PHE A 67 -2.64 6.95 5.60
C PHE A 67 -3.48 6.80 6.87
N LYS A 68 -2.87 6.93 8.07
CA LYS A 68 -3.62 6.80 9.33
C LYS A 68 -4.69 7.88 9.49
N GLN A 69 -4.44 9.09 8.98
CA GLN A 69 -5.44 10.15 8.95
C GLN A 69 -6.60 9.81 7.99
N TRP A 70 -6.29 9.27 6.80
CA TRP A 70 -7.30 8.79 5.86
C TRP A 70 -8.12 7.65 6.44
N GLN A 71 -7.47 6.63 7.02
CA GLN A 71 -8.11 5.47 7.65
C GLN A 71 -9.07 5.89 8.77
N GLY A 72 -8.70 6.89 9.58
CA GLY A 72 -9.58 7.46 10.61
C GLY A 72 -10.81 8.18 10.06
N ARG A 73 -10.74 8.77 8.86
CA ARG A 73 -11.92 9.35 8.17
C ARG A 73 -12.80 8.25 7.58
N SER A 74 -12.20 7.27 6.91
CA SER A 74 -12.92 6.15 6.27
C SER A 74 -13.67 5.31 7.31
N HIS A 75 -13.03 4.97 8.44
CA HIS A 75 -13.68 4.25 9.54
C HIS A 75 -14.87 5.01 10.13
N ARG A 76 -14.80 6.35 10.16
CA ARG A 76 -15.92 7.21 10.62
C ARG A 76 -17.08 7.24 9.61
N LEU A 77 -16.83 6.99 8.33
CA LEU A 77 -17.86 6.93 7.29
C LEU A 77 -18.59 5.57 7.27
N VAL A 78 -17.91 4.48 7.61
CA VAL A 78 -18.51 3.13 7.67
C VAL A 78 -19.42 2.93 8.90
N MET A 79 -19.22 3.71 9.97
CA MET A 79 -19.97 3.61 11.23
C MET A 79 -21.19 4.55 11.32
N ARG A 80 -21.79 4.94 10.19
CA ARG A 80 -22.99 5.79 10.11
C ARG A 80 -24.21 5.04 9.63
#